data_AF-A0A9D4YPH2-F1
#
_entry.id   AF-A0A9D4YPH2-F1
#
_cell.length_a   1.000
_cell.length_b   1.000
_cell.length_c   1.000
_cell.angle_alpha   90.00
_cell.angle_beta   90.00
_cell.angle_gamma   90.00
#
_symmetry.space_group_name_H-M   'P 1'
#
loop_
_entity.id
_entity.type
_entity.pdbx_description
1 polymer ?
#
loop_
_entity_poly.entity_id
_entity_poly.type
_entity_poly.pdbx_seq_one_letter_code
_entity_poly.pdbx_strand_id
1 'polypeptide(L)'
;MKRSLEDGVALLKESYSYLGKEIDKLRDEAIEIENEVIKVGDTMSSKMNNLQNKAEDIGNMAGISLDKQQQLLDGQSTALKGLNSLNEVQFKALEESRKSLQYFAEYGHRQQEELLKGQEQIQGLHDKLMESSKTILSAQESFEAKQATMFVALDKLFALQNAMLLESRVIKAFFIYSISIFVIFMLTSTKLTYNIRPILYIEFCVALMVEVFIIRLINDNMEKQTWIINKVRLCFMLAGSVQLLYAICTYKDFEKMNHQMLLTLVNKINNFQNIQKMEETSWNFDDGDDDVDWSQWIDNDLSDDVNELDDPDFIIPEEVAENSISISPSTKKYNLRFRNRLY
;
A
#
# COMPACT_ATOMS: atom_id res chain seq x y z
N MET A 1 77.86 -173.10 71.13
CA MET A 1 76.65 -172.27 71.37
C MET A 1 76.93 -170.81 71.77
N LYS A 2 78.14 -170.42 72.22
CA LYS A 2 78.44 -169.01 72.59
C LYS A 2 78.86 -168.11 71.41
N ARG A 3 79.47 -168.69 70.34
CA ARG A 3 79.89 -167.97 69.12
C ARG A 3 78.76 -167.60 68.14
N SER A 4 77.62 -168.28 68.17
CA SER A 4 76.49 -168.00 67.25
C SER A 4 75.58 -166.86 67.70
N LEU A 5 75.73 -166.39 68.96
CA LEU A 5 74.98 -165.26 69.50
C LEU A 5 75.74 -163.94 69.31
N GLU A 6 77.07 -163.97 69.41
CA GLU A 6 77.93 -162.79 69.13
C GLU A 6 77.85 -162.35 67.67
N ASP A 7 77.85 -163.29 66.71
CA ASP A 7 77.69 -162.95 65.28
C ASP A 7 76.29 -162.42 64.96
N GLY A 8 75.23 -162.95 65.58
CA GLY A 8 73.86 -162.45 65.41
C GLY A 8 73.67 -161.04 65.99
N VAL A 9 74.30 -160.74 67.13
CA VAL A 9 74.28 -159.39 67.73
C VAL A 9 75.14 -158.40 66.94
N ALA A 10 76.27 -158.84 66.36
CA ALA A 10 77.09 -158.02 65.48
C ALA A 10 76.35 -157.65 64.18
N LEU A 11 75.67 -158.62 63.56
CA LEU A 11 74.91 -158.41 62.32
C LEU A 11 73.65 -157.55 62.53
N LEU A 12 73.00 -157.66 63.70
CA LEU A 12 71.91 -156.77 64.09
C LEU A 12 72.40 -155.33 64.32
N LYS A 13 73.56 -155.16 64.96
CA LYS A 13 74.20 -153.85 65.20
C LYS A 13 74.64 -153.19 63.90
N GLU A 14 75.13 -153.96 62.94
CA GLU A 14 75.48 -153.48 61.60
C GLU A 14 74.23 -153.10 60.79
N SER A 15 73.16 -153.90 60.88
CA SER A 15 71.87 -153.57 60.25
C SER A 15 71.23 -152.32 60.85
N TYR A 16 71.32 -152.13 62.18
CA TYR A 16 70.88 -150.90 62.85
C TYR A 16 71.75 -149.69 62.49
N SER A 17 73.07 -149.89 62.34
CA SER A 17 73.98 -148.83 61.89
C SER A 17 73.74 -148.43 60.44
N TYR A 18 73.39 -149.38 59.57
CA TYR A 18 73.06 -149.12 58.17
C TYR A 18 71.70 -148.41 58.07
N LEU A 19 70.68 -148.88 58.80
CA LEU A 19 69.38 -148.22 58.86
C LEU A 19 69.45 -146.80 59.42
N GLY A 20 70.29 -146.56 60.44
CA GLY A 20 70.55 -145.21 60.96
C GLY A 20 71.15 -144.28 59.91
N LYS A 21 72.11 -144.77 59.12
CA LYS A 21 72.69 -144.01 57.99
C LYS A 21 71.68 -143.75 56.86
N GLU A 22 70.84 -144.74 56.53
CA GLU A 22 69.77 -144.58 55.53
C GLU A 22 68.73 -143.54 55.99
N ILE A 23 68.37 -143.54 57.29
CA ILE A 23 67.46 -142.56 57.89
C ILE A 23 68.07 -141.15 57.92
N ASP A 24 69.35 -141.01 58.26
CA ASP A 24 70.04 -139.71 58.20
C ASP A 24 70.10 -139.18 56.75
N LYS A 25 70.38 -140.06 55.78
CA LYS A 25 70.35 -139.70 54.36
C LYS A 25 68.96 -139.27 53.90
N LEU A 26 67.92 -139.98 54.33
CA LEU A 26 66.53 -139.62 54.03
C LEU A 26 66.14 -138.28 54.66
N ARG A 27 66.64 -137.98 55.87
CA ARG A 27 66.44 -136.69 56.53
C ARG A 27 67.10 -135.56 55.74
N ASP A 28 68.33 -135.77 55.28
CA ASP A 28 69.06 -134.75 54.52
C ASP A 28 68.41 -134.51 53.14
N GLU A 29 67.95 -135.57 52.44
CA GLU A 29 67.15 -135.46 51.21
C GLU A 29 65.80 -134.75 51.46
N ALA A 30 65.14 -135.01 52.60
CA ALA A 30 63.91 -134.32 52.97
C ALA A 30 64.11 -132.81 53.25
N ILE A 31 65.23 -132.44 53.88
CA ILE A 31 65.61 -131.04 54.11
C ILE A 31 65.92 -130.33 52.78
N GLU A 32 66.59 -131.01 51.85
CA GLU A 32 66.86 -130.46 50.51
C GLU A 32 65.56 -130.23 49.72
N ILE A 33 64.61 -131.18 49.79
CA ILE A 33 63.28 -131.02 49.20
C ILE A 33 62.53 -129.86 49.84
N GLU A 34 62.56 -129.73 51.17
CA GLU A 34 61.93 -128.62 51.89
C GLU A 34 62.48 -127.26 51.41
N ASN A 35 63.80 -127.14 51.25
CA ASN A 35 64.43 -125.90 50.76
C ASN A 35 64.05 -125.56 49.32
N GLU A 36 63.98 -126.54 48.40
CA GLU A 36 63.52 -126.28 47.03
C GLU A 36 62.01 -125.98 46.99
N VAL A 37 61.19 -126.59 47.85
CA VAL A 37 59.76 -126.26 47.98
C VAL A 37 59.59 -124.81 48.46
N ILE A 38 60.37 -124.37 49.45
CA ILE A 38 60.35 -122.97 49.92
C ILE A 38 60.75 -122.02 48.79
N LYS A 39 61.84 -122.31 48.08
CA LYS A 39 62.33 -121.48 46.97
C LYS A 39 61.36 -121.39 45.79
N VAL A 40 60.70 -122.50 45.44
CA VAL A 40 59.62 -122.50 44.44
C VAL A 40 58.42 -121.71 44.97
N GLY A 41 58.06 -121.87 46.25
CA GLY A 41 57.00 -121.11 46.91
C GLY A 41 57.24 -119.60 46.88
N ASP A 42 58.44 -119.14 47.23
CA ASP A 42 58.84 -117.73 47.20
C ASP A 42 58.85 -117.17 45.77
N THR A 43 59.38 -117.94 44.82
CA THR A 43 59.38 -117.56 43.40
C THR A 43 57.95 -117.44 42.86
N MET A 44 57.08 -118.37 43.23
CA MET A 44 55.68 -118.37 42.83
C MET A 44 54.92 -117.22 43.47
N SER A 45 55.14 -116.94 44.75
CA SER A 45 54.59 -115.78 45.46
C SER A 45 55.00 -114.46 44.79
N SER A 46 56.29 -114.31 44.46
CA SER A 46 56.80 -113.14 43.75
C SER A 46 56.14 -112.95 42.38
N LYS A 47 56.02 -114.03 41.57
CA LYS A 47 55.35 -113.97 40.27
C LYS A 47 53.85 -113.68 40.39
N MET A 48 53.18 -114.24 41.40
CA MET A 48 51.75 -114.03 41.63
C MET A 48 51.47 -112.58 42.02
N ASN A 49 52.29 -112.01 42.91
CA ASN A 49 52.20 -110.60 43.28
C ASN A 49 52.43 -109.68 42.07
N ASN A 50 53.40 -110.01 41.20
CA ASN A 50 53.66 -109.22 40.00
C ASN A 50 52.48 -109.28 39.00
N LEU A 51 51.89 -110.48 38.82
CA LEU A 51 50.72 -110.66 37.96
C LEU A 51 49.50 -109.91 38.51
N GLN A 52 49.27 -109.98 39.82
CA GLN A 52 48.18 -109.26 40.49
C GLN A 52 48.34 -107.76 40.34
N ASN A 53 49.54 -107.21 40.61
CA ASN A 53 49.81 -105.78 40.45
C ASN A 53 49.59 -105.32 38.99
N LYS A 54 50.06 -106.10 38.00
CA LYS A 54 49.81 -105.80 36.59
C LYS A 54 48.34 -105.87 36.22
N ALA A 55 47.60 -106.84 36.75
CA ALA A 55 46.16 -106.97 36.50
C ALA A 55 45.39 -105.79 37.12
N GLU A 56 45.79 -105.34 38.31
CA GLU A 56 45.23 -104.18 38.98
C GLU A 56 45.53 -102.88 38.22
N ASP A 57 46.77 -102.68 37.74
CA ASP A 57 47.13 -101.54 36.90
C ASP A 57 46.32 -101.51 35.60
N ILE A 58 46.16 -102.66 34.94
CA ILE A 58 45.33 -102.78 33.73
C ILE A 58 43.88 -102.46 34.05
N GLY A 59 43.34 -102.98 35.16
CA GLY A 59 41.98 -102.69 35.62
C GLY A 59 41.75 -101.20 35.87
N ASN A 60 42.65 -100.56 36.61
CA ASN A 60 42.59 -99.14 36.92
C ASN A 60 42.72 -98.28 35.66
N MET A 61 43.66 -98.60 34.76
CA MET A 61 43.87 -97.84 33.53
C MET A 61 42.71 -98.02 32.55
N ALA A 62 42.13 -99.22 32.46
CA ALA A 62 40.94 -99.50 31.66
C ALA A 62 39.72 -98.76 32.21
N GLY A 63 39.54 -98.74 33.54
CA GLY A 63 38.48 -97.97 34.20
C GLY A 63 38.58 -96.47 33.90
N ILE A 64 39.77 -95.88 34.08
CA ILE A 64 40.02 -94.46 33.76
C ILE A 64 39.79 -94.18 32.26
N SER A 65 40.22 -95.09 31.38
CA SER A 65 40.02 -94.92 29.94
C SER A 65 38.55 -94.98 29.55
N LEU A 66 37.76 -95.88 30.15
CA LEU A 66 36.32 -95.98 29.93
C LEU A 66 35.60 -94.72 30.41
N ASP A 67 35.93 -94.23 31.61
CA ASP A 67 35.37 -92.97 32.14
C ASP A 67 35.68 -91.78 31.23
N LYS A 68 36.92 -91.68 30.71
CA LYS A 68 37.30 -90.63 29.76
C LYS A 68 36.56 -90.74 28.43
N GLN A 69 36.34 -91.95 27.92
CA GLN A 69 35.55 -92.16 26.70
C GLN A 69 34.09 -91.78 26.92
N GLN A 70 33.52 -92.09 28.09
CA GLN A 70 32.17 -91.68 28.44
C GLN A 70 32.03 -90.16 28.50
N GLN A 71 32.95 -89.46 29.17
CA GLN A 71 32.96 -87.99 29.22
C GLN A 71 33.08 -87.37 27.82
N LEU A 72 33.88 -87.96 26.92
CA LEU A 72 34.02 -87.50 25.55
C LEU A 72 32.71 -87.68 24.75
N LEU A 73 32.03 -88.82 24.91
CA LEU A 73 30.73 -89.07 24.28
C LEU A 73 29.67 -88.09 24.79
N ASP A 74 29.64 -87.83 26.09
CA ASP A 74 28.72 -86.86 26.69
C ASP A 74 29.00 -85.42 26.21
N GLY A 75 30.28 -85.07 26.08
CA GLY A 75 30.73 -83.80 25.50
C GLY A 75 30.30 -83.64 24.04
N GLN A 76 30.49 -84.69 23.22
CA GLN A 76 30.06 -84.70 21.81
C GLN A 76 28.54 -84.62 21.68
N SER A 77 27.79 -85.35 22.51
CA SER A 77 26.33 -85.30 22.55
C SER A 77 25.83 -83.89 22.88
N THR A 78 26.47 -83.22 23.84
CA THR A 78 26.14 -81.85 24.22
C THR A 78 26.49 -80.86 23.10
N ALA A 79 27.65 -81.02 22.46
CA ALA A 79 28.04 -80.20 21.32
C ALA A 79 27.08 -80.37 20.13
N LEU A 80 26.63 -81.60 19.86
CA LEU A 80 25.67 -81.90 18.80
C LEU A 80 24.31 -81.27 19.08
N LYS A 81 23.83 -81.32 20.34
CA LYS A 81 22.61 -80.61 20.76
C LYS A 81 22.75 -79.10 20.55
N GLY A 82 23.88 -78.52 20.96
CA GLY A 82 24.20 -77.10 20.75
C GLY A 82 24.22 -76.72 19.27
N LEU A 83 24.80 -77.56 18.41
CA LEU A 83 24.83 -77.36 16.96
C LEU A 83 23.43 -77.37 16.37
N ASN A 84 22.56 -78.28 16.83
CA ASN A 84 21.18 -78.35 16.36
C ASN A 84 20.37 -77.10 16.75
N SER A 85 20.54 -76.61 17.99
CA SER A 85 19.94 -75.35 18.43
C SER A 85 20.47 -74.15 17.65
N LEU A 86 21.76 -74.10 17.35
CA LEU A 86 22.35 -73.04 16.52
C LEU A 86 21.78 -73.05 15.10
N ASN A 87 21.62 -74.24 14.51
CA ASN A 87 21.03 -74.39 13.18
C ASN A 87 19.56 -73.91 13.15
N GLU A 88 18.79 -74.21 14.19
CA GLU A 88 17.41 -73.71 14.35
C GLU A 88 17.37 -72.17 14.44
N VAL A 89 18.26 -71.57 15.24
CA VAL A 89 18.37 -70.11 15.35
C VAL A 89 18.79 -69.49 14.02
N GLN A 90 19.74 -70.07 13.30
CA GLN A 90 20.15 -69.59 11.98
C GLN A 90 19.00 -69.65 10.97
N PHE A 91 18.25 -70.75 10.94
CA PHE A 91 17.10 -70.89 10.05
C PHE A 91 16.04 -69.82 10.36
N LYS A 92 15.71 -69.62 11.64
CA LYS A 92 14.75 -68.62 12.07
C LYS A 92 15.19 -67.20 11.72
N ALA A 93 16.46 -66.87 11.95
CA ALA A 93 17.03 -65.56 11.60
C ALA A 93 17.02 -65.31 10.08
N LEU A 94 17.30 -66.34 9.27
CA LEU A 94 17.18 -66.25 7.81
C LEU A 94 15.74 -66.04 7.37
N GLU A 95 14.79 -66.73 7.97
CA GLU A 95 13.37 -66.56 7.65
C GLU A 95 12.86 -65.16 8.05
N GLU A 96 13.22 -64.66 9.22
CA GLU A 96 12.92 -63.30 9.67
C GLU A 96 13.58 -62.25 8.77
N SER A 97 14.84 -62.43 8.39
CA SER A 97 15.54 -61.56 7.45
C SER A 97 14.84 -61.52 6.09
N ARG A 98 14.40 -62.68 5.58
CA ARG A 98 13.68 -62.76 4.30
C ARG A 98 12.32 -62.06 4.36
N LYS A 99 11.59 -62.22 5.47
CA LYS A 99 10.32 -61.49 5.72
C LYS A 99 10.54 -59.99 5.81
N SER A 100 11.59 -59.55 6.51
CA SER A 100 11.94 -58.13 6.61
C SER A 100 12.31 -57.55 5.25
N LEU A 101 13.09 -58.26 4.43
CA LEU A 101 13.44 -57.84 3.08
C LEU A 101 12.19 -57.68 2.19
N GLN A 102 11.25 -58.63 2.28
CA GLN A 102 9.99 -58.57 1.54
C GLN A 102 9.16 -57.35 1.98
N TYR A 103 9.07 -57.10 3.28
CA TYR A 103 8.41 -55.90 3.82
C TYR A 103 9.05 -54.61 3.32
N PHE A 104 10.39 -54.52 3.30
CA PHE A 104 11.09 -53.34 2.79
C PHE A 104 10.88 -53.14 1.29
N ALA A 105 10.82 -54.21 0.50
CA ALA A 105 10.53 -54.13 -0.92
C ALA A 105 9.11 -53.60 -1.19
N GLU A 106 8.11 -54.10 -0.45
CA GLU A 106 6.72 -53.64 -0.56
C GLU A 106 6.57 -52.19 -0.07
N TYR A 107 7.19 -51.85 1.06
CA TYR A 107 7.21 -50.49 1.58
C TYR A 107 7.88 -49.52 0.61
N GLY A 108 9.02 -49.90 0.03
CA GLY A 108 9.73 -49.10 -0.97
C GLY A 108 8.89 -48.86 -2.22
N HIS A 109 8.20 -49.89 -2.72
CA HIS A 109 7.29 -49.75 -3.86
C HIS A 109 6.12 -48.79 -3.56
N ARG A 110 5.52 -48.92 -2.38
CA ARG A 110 4.43 -48.03 -1.92
C ARG A 110 4.89 -46.58 -1.79
N GLN A 111 6.06 -46.35 -1.22
CA GLN A 111 6.65 -45.00 -1.12
C GLN A 111 6.88 -44.40 -2.51
N GLN A 112 7.38 -45.19 -3.45
CA GLN A 112 7.58 -44.72 -4.82
C GLN A 112 6.26 -44.35 -5.52
N GLU A 113 5.18 -45.11 -5.29
CA GLU A 113 3.85 -44.78 -5.80
C GLU A 113 3.27 -43.52 -5.14
N GLU A 114 3.43 -43.36 -3.83
CA GLU A 114 3.00 -42.16 -3.09
C GLU A 114 3.76 -40.91 -3.56
N LEU A 115 5.07 -41.01 -3.82
CA LEU A 115 5.87 -39.93 -4.40
C LEU A 115 5.41 -39.55 -5.81
N LEU A 116 5.09 -40.54 -6.64
CA LEU A 116 4.62 -40.29 -8.01
C LEU A 116 3.27 -39.55 -7.99
N LYS A 117 2.33 -39.97 -7.13
CA LYS A 117 1.06 -39.26 -6.91
C LYS A 117 1.28 -37.84 -6.37
N GLY A 118 2.21 -37.66 -5.43
CA GLY A 118 2.58 -36.35 -4.91
C GLY A 118 3.14 -35.42 -5.99
N GLN A 119 4.00 -35.95 -6.85
CA GLN A 119 4.56 -35.21 -7.99
C GLN A 119 3.48 -34.79 -8.99
N GLU A 120 2.53 -35.68 -9.32
CA GLU A 120 1.40 -35.37 -10.20
C GLU A 120 0.51 -34.27 -9.61
N GLN A 121 0.21 -34.32 -8.31
CA GLN A 121 -0.54 -33.27 -7.62
C GLN A 121 0.19 -31.92 -7.63
N ILE A 122 1.50 -31.92 -7.36
CA ILE A 122 2.32 -30.70 -7.39
C ILE A 122 2.35 -30.12 -8.80
N GLN A 123 2.49 -30.96 -9.83
CA GLN A 123 2.46 -30.53 -11.22
C GLN A 123 1.11 -29.90 -11.58
N GLY A 124 -0.01 -30.53 -11.21
CA GLY A 124 -1.34 -29.97 -11.42
C GLY A 124 -1.57 -28.65 -10.68
N LEU A 125 -1.06 -28.51 -9.45
CA LEU A 125 -1.09 -27.24 -8.72
C LEU A 125 -0.22 -26.17 -9.40
N HIS A 126 0.94 -26.54 -9.92
CA HIS A 126 1.84 -25.63 -10.63
C HIS A 126 1.20 -25.11 -11.93
N ASP A 127 0.59 -25.99 -12.71
CA ASP A 127 -0.13 -25.62 -13.94
C ASP A 127 -1.29 -24.66 -13.63
N LYS A 128 -2.09 -24.96 -12.59
CA LYS A 128 -3.18 -24.08 -12.15
C LYS A 128 -2.67 -22.73 -11.63
N LEU A 129 -1.53 -22.71 -10.94
CA LEU A 129 -0.90 -21.48 -10.48
C LEU A 129 -0.38 -20.65 -11.65
N MET A 130 0.22 -21.28 -12.65
CA MET A 130 0.68 -20.62 -13.87
C MET A 130 -0.49 -20.01 -14.64
N GLU A 131 -1.60 -20.75 -14.79
CA GLU A 131 -2.82 -20.23 -15.40
C GLU A 131 -3.40 -19.05 -14.59
N SER A 132 -3.46 -19.17 -13.26
CA SER A 132 -3.91 -18.10 -12.37
C SER A 132 -2.99 -16.87 -12.47
N SER A 133 -1.68 -17.06 -12.56
CA SER A 133 -0.73 -15.97 -12.76
C SER A 133 -0.92 -15.29 -14.12
N LYS A 134 -1.19 -16.07 -15.17
CA LYS A 134 -1.44 -15.53 -16.52
C LYS A 134 -2.74 -14.73 -16.57
N THR A 135 -3.79 -15.20 -15.91
CA THR A 135 -5.08 -14.48 -15.81
C THR A 135 -4.97 -13.23 -14.94
N ILE A 136 -4.17 -13.26 -13.87
CA ILE A 136 -3.86 -12.05 -13.08
C ILE A 136 -3.08 -11.04 -13.93
N LEU A 137 -2.09 -11.50 -14.70
CA LEU A 137 -1.31 -10.64 -15.59
C LEU A 137 -2.20 -9.96 -16.63
N SER A 138 -3.08 -10.71 -17.30
CA SER A 138 -4.01 -10.13 -18.28
C SER A 138 -5.04 -9.20 -17.63
N ALA A 139 -5.51 -9.51 -16.42
CA ALA A 139 -6.35 -8.63 -15.64
C ALA A 139 -5.62 -7.33 -15.27
N GLN A 140 -4.35 -7.40 -14.89
CA GLN A 140 -3.53 -6.23 -14.59
C GLN A 140 -3.28 -5.36 -15.82
N GLU A 141 -2.96 -5.95 -16.97
CA GLU A 141 -2.85 -5.22 -18.24
C GLU A 141 -4.17 -4.52 -18.61
N SER A 142 -5.30 -5.21 -18.43
CA SER A 142 -6.63 -4.62 -18.65
C SER A 142 -6.95 -3.49 -17.65
N PHE A 143 -6.47 -3.61 -16.41
CA PHE A 143 -6.64 -2.60 -15.37
C PHE A 143 -5.78 -1.38 -15.65
N GLU A 144 -4.53 -1.56 -16.05
CA GLU A 144 -3.63 -0.47 -16.47
C GLU A 144 -4.23 0.29 -17.64
N ALA A 145 -4.71 -0.42 -18.68
CA ALA A 145 -5.40 0.20 -19.80
C ALA A 145 -6.65 0.97 -19.33
N LYS A 146 -7.45 0.38 -18.43
CA LYS A 146 -8.65 1.05 -17.89
C LYS A 146 -8.29 2.27 -17.02
N GLN A 147 -7.23 2.19 -16.23
CA GLN A 147 -6.74 3.29 -15.42
C GLN A 147 -6.23 4.43 -16.30
N ALA A 148 -5.49 4.14 -17.37
CA ALA A 148 -5.07 5.13 -18.36
C ALA A 148 -6.28 5.81 -19.01
N THR A 149 -7.30 5.04 -19.42
CA THR A 149 -8.54 5.63 -19.96
C THR A 149 -9.30 6.47 -18.94
N MET A 150 -9.30 6.06 -17.66
CA MET A 150 -9.92 6.80 -16.56
C MET A 150 -9.19 8.11 -16.29
N PHE A 151 -7.86 8.13 -16.29
CA PHE A 151 -7.08 9.37 -16.14
C PHE A 151 -7.37 10.35 -17.28
N VAL A 152 -7.41 9.87 -18.53
CA VAL A 152 -7.78 10.71 -19.67
C VAL A 152 -9.22 11.24 -19.54
N ALA A 153 -10.15 10.42 -19.05
CA ALA A 153 -11.52 10.86 -18.80
C ALA A 153 -11.61 11.88 -17.66
N LEU A 154 -10.83 11.71 -16.59
CA LEU A 154 -10.74 12.66 -15.48
C LEU A 154 -10.15 14.00 -15.92
N ASP A 155 -9.08 14.00 -16.71
CA ASP A 155 -8.50 15.23 -17.26
C ASP A 155 -9.51 15.99 -18.11
N LYS A 156 -10.27 15.27 -18.95
CA LYS A 156 -11.38 15.86 -19.72
C LYS A 156 -12.49 16.38 -18.83
N LEU A 157 -12.83 15.67 -17.76
CA LEU A 157 -13.85 16.08 -16.80
C LEU A 157 -13.40 17.33 -16.02
N PHE A 158 -12.14 17.43 -15.61
CA PHE A 158 -11.60 18.61 -14.96
C PHE A 158 -11.54 19.80 -15.92
N ALA A 159 -11.12 19.59 -17.17
CA ALA A 159 -11.16 20.63 -18.19
C ALA A 159 -12.59 21.14 -18.42
N LEU A 160 -13.57 20.23 -18.50
CA LEU A 160 -14.98 20.57 -18.65
C LEU A 160 -15.54 21.26 -17.41
N GLN A 161 -15.22 20.79 -16.20
CA GLN A 161 -15.65 21.38 -14.95
C GLN A 161 -15.08 22.80 -14.79
N ASN A 162 -13.80 23.00 -15.14
CA ASN A 162 -13.18 24.32 -15.13
C ASN A 162 -13.82 25.26 -16.16
N ALA A 163 -14.10 24.77 -17.37
CA ALA A 163 -14.83 25.54 -18.38
C ALA A 163 -16.25 25.91 -17.90
N MET A 164 -17.00 24.95 -17.35
CA MET A 164 -18.35 25.17 -16.82
C MET A 164 -18.36 26.15 -15.63
N LEU A 165 -17.39 26.03 -14.72
CA LEU A 165 -17.26 26.93 -13.57
C LEU A 165 -17.00 28.36 -14.05
N LEU A 166 -16.09 28.55 -15.01
CA LEU A 166 -15.81 29.84 -15.62
C LEU A 166 -17.07 30.43 -16.28
N GLU A 167 -17.76 29.64 -17.11
CA GLU A 167 -19.01 30.07 -17.77
C GLU A 167 -20.08 30.48 -16.75
N SER A 168 -20.27 29.68 -15.69
CA SER A 168 -21.23 29.99 -14.63
C SER A 168 -20.94 31.32 -13.91
N ARG A 169 -19.65 31.63 -13.71
CA ARG A 169 -19.22 32.85 -13.03
C ARG A 169 -19.45 34.08 -13.90
N VAL A 170 -19.22 33.98 -15.21
CA VAL A 170 -19.52 35.05 -16.16
C VAL A 170 -21.03 35.34 -16.20
N ILE A 171 -21.86 34.30 -16.22
CA ILE A 171 -23.33 34.44 -16.17
C ILE A 171 -23.77 35.13 -14.88
N LYS A 172 -23.23 34.72 -13.73
CA LYS A 172 -23.55 35.34 -12.43
C LYS A 172 -23.15 36.81 -12.37
N ALA A 173 -21.97 37.17 -12.89
CA ALA A 173 -21.55 38.56 -12.99
C ALA A 173 -22.52 39.36 -13.87
N PHE A 174 -22.89 38.84 -15.05
CA PHE A 174 -23.84 39.50 -15.94
C PHE A 174 -25.18 39.85 -15.25
N PHE A 175 -25.77 38.94 -14.48
CA PHE A 175 -27.02 39.22 -13.75
C PHE A 175 -26.87 40.29 -12.67
N ILE A 176 -25.79 40.24 -11.88
CA ILE A 176 -25.53 41.24 -10.82
C ILE A 176 -25.41 42.63 -11.45
N TYR A 177 -24.63 42.75 -12.51
CA TYR A 177 -24.40 44.02 -13.19
C TYR A 177 -25.66 44.54 -13.89
N SER A 178 -26.47 43.66 -14.49
CA SER A 178 -27.76 44.03 -15.07
C SER A 178 -28.73 44.62 -14.03
N ILE A 179 -28.78 44.05 -12.82
CA ILE A 179 -29.62 44.55 -11.73
C ILE A 179 -29.08 45.90 -11.23
N SER A 180 -27.77 46.05 -11.10
CA SER A 180 -27.15 47.30 -10.69
C SER A 180 -27.42 48.46 -11.66
N ILE A 181 -27.41 48.23 -12.97
CA ILE A 181 -27.79 49.25 -13.97
C ILE A 181 -29.24 49.70 -13.75
N PHE A 182 -30.15 48.76 -13.48
CA PHE A 182 -31.55 49.08 -13.18
C PHE A 182 -31.69 49.89 -11.87
N VAL A 183 -30.93 49.53 -10.83
CA VAL A 183 -30.91 50.28 -9.56
C VAL A 183 -30.36 51.70 -9.76
N ILE A 184 -29.27 51.87 -10.52
CA ILE A 184 -28.72 53.19 -10.87
C ILE A 184 -29.75 54.00 -11.67
N PHE A 185 -30.42 53.37 -12.64
CA PHE A 185 -31.49 54.01 -13.41
C PHE A 185 -32.62 54.53 -12.50
N MET A 186 -33.08 53.70 -11.55
CA MET A 186 -34.11 54.09 -10.59
C MET A 186 -33.65 55.23 -9.68
N LEU A 187 -32.43 55.15 -9.12
CA LEU A 187 -31.87 56.18 -8.25
C LEU A 187 -31.63 57.52 -8.97
N THR A 188 -31.27 57.46 -10.25
CA THR A 188 -30.92 58.63 -11.06
C THR A 188 -32.13 59.20 -11.82
N SER A 189 -33.33 58.61 -11.68
CA SER A 189 -34.56 59.07 -12.36
C SER A 189 -35.12 60.37 -11.77
N THR A 190 -34.69 60.76 -10.57
CA THR A 190 -35.05 62.04 -9.94
C THR A 190 -34.34 63.21 -10.62
N LYS A 191 -35.05 64.35 -10.81
CA LYS A 191 -34.51 65.57 -11.46
C LYS A 191 -33.21 66.09 -10.82
N LEU A 192 -32.95 65.73 -9.55
CA LEU A 192 -31.79 66.11 -8.73
C LEU A 192 -30.44 65.60 -9.28
N THR A 193 -30.41 64.48 -10.03
CA THR A 193 -29.18 63.73 -10.32
C THR A 193 -28.96 63.46 -11.82
N TYR A 194 -29.68 64.15 -12.71
CA TYR A 194 -29.69 63.84 -14.15
C TYR A 194 -28.30 63.94 -14.82
N ASN A 195 -27.49 64.95 -14.46
CA ASN A 195 -26.20 65.21 -15.11
C ASN A 195 -25.13 64.15 -14.82
N ILE A 196 -25.26 63.41 -13.71
CA ILE A 196 -24.26 62.40 -13.29
C ILE A 196 -24.49 61.03 -13.94
N ARG A 197 -25.67 60.83 -14.58
CA ARG A 197 -26.12 59.56 -15.14
C ARG A 197 -25.18 58.93 -16.19
N PRO A 198 -24.72 59.63 -17.25
CA PRO A 198 -23.86 58.99 -18.26
C PRO A 198 -22.48 58.64 -17.71
N ILE A 199 -21.95 59.44 -16.77
CA ILE A 199 -20.64 59.21 -16.15
C ILE A 199 -20.67 57.93 -15.30
N LEU A 200 -21.72 57.77 -14.47
CA LEU A 200 -21.92 56.54 -13.68
C LEU A 200 -22.07 55.29 -14.56
N TYR A 201 -22.72 55.39 -15.72
CA TYR A 201 -22.81 54.24 -16.64
C TYR A 201 -21.49 53.88 -17.29
N ILE A 202 -20.68 54.87 -17.69
CA ILE A 202 -19.35 54.62 -18.25
C ILE A 202 -18.44 53.96 -17.19
N GLU A 203 -18.44 54.47 -15.97
CA GLU A 203 -17.68 53.88 -14.85
C GLU A 203 -18.10 52.43 -14.57
N PHE A 204 -19.41 52.17 -14.56
CA PHE A 204 -19.96 50.84 -14.33
C PHE A 204 -19.62 49.85 -15.47
N CYS A 205 -19.61 50.31 -16.72
CA CYS A 205 -19.19 49.51 -17.87
C CYS A 205 -17.69 49.17 -17.80
N VAL A 206 -16.84 50.12 -17.39
CA VAL A 206 -15.40 49.87 -17.18
C VAL A 206 -15.19 48.86 -16.05
N ALA A 207 -15.92 48.97 -14.94
CA ALA A 207 -15.87 48.02 -13.84
C ALA A 207 -16.23 46.59 -14.27
N LEU A 208 -17.27 46.43 -15.09
CA LEU A 208 -17.69 45.14 -15.65
C LEU A 208 -16.57 44.53 -16.50
N MET A 209 -15.96 45.31 -17.40
CA MET A 209 -14.89 44.83 -18.28
C MET A 209 -13.67 44.38 -17.48
N VAL A 210 -13.28 45.13 -16.45
CA VAL A 210 -12.18 44.76 -15.55
C VAL A 210 -12.49 43.46 -14.81
N GLU A 211 -13.71 43.27 -14.30
CA GLU A 211 -14.09 42.02 -13.64
C GLU A 211 -14.10 40.82 -14.58
N VAL A 212 -14.66 40.95 -15.78
CA VAL A 212 -14.66 39.88 -16.78
C VAL A 212 -13.23 39.50 -17.17
N PHE A 213 -12.34 40.49 -17.28
CA PHE A 213 -10.93 40.29 -17.58
C PHE A 213 -10.20 39.56 -16.45
N ILE A 214 -10.42 39.95 -15.19
CA ILE A 214 -9.88 39.27 -13.99
C ILE A 214 -10.41 37.82 -13.92
N ILE A 215 -11.67 37.58 -14.28
CA ILE A 215 -12.27 36.24 -14.29
C ILE A 215 -11.60 35.33 -15.33
N ARG A 216 -11.27 35.88 -16.50
CA ARG A 216 -10.74 35.12 -17.64
C ARG A 216 -9.22 34.88 -17.57
N LEU A 217 -8.45 35.79 -16.96
CA LEU A 217 -6.99 35.68 -16.87
C LEU A 217 -6.47 35.01 -15.60
N ILE A 218 -7.18 35.13 -14.47
CA ILE A 218 -6.72 34.58 -13.19
C ILE A 218 -7.54 33.33 -12.90
N ASN A 219 -7.17 32.20 -13.52
CA ASN A 219 -7.82 30.91 -13.32
C ASN A 219 -7.21 30.08 -12.18
N ASP A 220 -5.96 30.37 -11.79
CA ASP A 220 -5.17 29.45 -10.95
C ASP A 220 -5.38 29.59 -9.43
N ASN A 221 -6.05 30.65 -8.94
CA ASN A 221 -6.24 30.81 -7.50
C ASN A 221 -7.59 31.44 -7.13
N MET A 222 -8.59 30.57 -6.95
CA MET A 222 -9.99 30.94 -6.70
C MET A 222 -10.18 31.84 -5.47
N GLU A 223 -9.40 31.64 -4.41
CA GLU A 223 -9.50 32.43 -3.17
C GLU A 223 -8.96 33.84 -3.38
N LYS A 224 -7.77 33.96 -3.98
CA LYS A 224 -7.18 35.27 -4.31
C LYS A 224 -8.05 36.03 -5.31
N GLN A 225 -8.59 35.34 -6.31
CA GLN A 225 -9.48 35.92 -7.29
C GLN A 225 -10.74 36.51 -6.66
N THR A 226 -11.38 35.76 -5.75
CA THR A 226 -12.60 36.23 -5.05
C THR A 226 -12.28 37.43 -4.14
N TRP A 227 -11.13 37.40 -3.46
CA TRP A 227 -10.66 38.51 -2.63
C TRP A 227 -10.39 39.78 -3.46
N ILE A 228 -9.71 39.66 -4.60
CA ILE A 228 -9.42 40.76 -5.52
C ILE A 228 -10.73 41.34 -6.08
N ILE A 229 -11.64 40.49 -6.57
CA ILE A 229 -12.93 40.94 -7.12
C ILE A 229 -13.73 41.70 -6.05
N ASN A 230 -13.77 41.21 -4.81
CA ASN A 230 -14.50 41.90 -3.75
C ASN A 230 -13.90 43.27 -3.41
N LYS A 231 -12.56 43.41 -3.45
CA LYS A 231 -11.89 44.71 -3.27
C LYS A 231 -12.20 45.67 -4.40
N VAL A 232 -12.19 45.20 -5.64
CA VAL A 232 -12.54 45.99 -6.83
C VAL A 232 -13.97 46.50 -6.74
N ARG A 233 -14.94 45.62 -6.42
CA ARG A 233 -16.35 46.00 -6.21
C ARG A 233 -16.54 47.06 -5.14
N LEU A 234 -15.84 46.92 -4.01
CA LEU A 234 -15.93 47.88 -2.91
C LEU A 234 -15.38 49.26 -3.30
N CYS A 235 -14.28 49.31 -4.06
CA CYS A 235 -13.73 50.58 -4.55
C CYS A 235 -14.71 51.28 -5.50
N PHE A 236 -15.32 50.56 -6.44
CA PHE A 236 -16.30 51.12 -7.36
C PHE A 236 -17.59 51.57 -6.65
N MET A 237 -18.08 50.81 -5.67
CA MET A 237 -19.24 51.22 -4.87
C MET A 237 -18.97 52.50 -4.08
N LEU A 238 -17.77 52.65 -3.51
CA LEU A 238 -17.36 53.87 -2.82
C LEU A 238 -17.26 55.06 -3.78
N ALA A 239 -16.63 54.88 -4.95
CA ALA A 239 -16.52 55.92 -5.97
C ALA A 239 -17.90 56.40 -6.44
N GLY A 240 -18.81 55.48 -6.78
CA GLY A 240 -20.18 55.81 -7.15
C GLY A 240 -20.97 56.50 -6.02
N SER A 241 -20.79 56.07 -4.76
CA SER A 241 -21.41 56.73 -3.61
C SER A 241 -20.89 58.15 -3.40
N VAL A 242 -19.59 58.39 -3.58
CA VAL A 242 -18.99 59.73 -3.47
C VAL A 242 -19.49 60.63 -4.59
N GLN A 243 -19.60 60.12 -5.82
CA GLN A 243 -20.16 60.88 -6.96
C GLN A 243 -21.64 61.22 -6.77
N LEU A 244 -22.45 60.29 -6.25
CA LEU A 244 -23.85 60.55 -5.90
C LEU A 244 -23.95 61.59 -4.78
N LEU A 245 -23.12 61.48 -3.74
CA LEU A 245 -23.11 62.43 -2.63
C LEU A 245 -22.63 63.82 -3.09
N TYR A 246 -21.64 63.88 -3.98
CA TYR A 246 -21.19 65.12 -4.62
C TYR A 246 -22.31 65.77 -5.46
N ALA A 247 -23.07 64.98 -6.22
CA ALA A 247 -24.21 65.46 -6.99
C ALA A 247 -25.33 66.01 -6.07
N ILE A 248 -25.59 65.35 -4.94
CA ILE A 248 -26.56 65.82 -3.95
C ILE A 248 -26.07 67.11 -3.25
N CYS A 249 -24.80 67.19 -2.86
CA CYS A 249 -24.24 68.38 -2.20
C CYS A 249 -24.11 69.58 -3.16
N THR A 250 -23.78 69.35 -4.43
CA THR A 250 -23.64 70.40 -5.45
C THR A 250 -24.98 70.82 -6.05
N TYR A 251 -26.08 70.14 -5.70
CA TYR A 251 -27.43 70.63 -5.94
C TYR A 251 -27.72 71.84 -5.04
N LYS A 252 -27.15 72.97 -5.45
CA LYS A 252 -27.44 74.29 -4.91
C LYS A 252 -28.90 74.57 -5.29
N ASP A 253 -29.70 74.91 -4.29
CA ASP A 253 -31.16 75.04 -4.31
C ASP A 253 -31.60 76.16 -5.27
N PHE A 254 -31.49 75.92 -6.59
CA PHE A 254 -31.77 76.91 -7.64
C PHE A 254 -33.22 77.39 -7.58
N GLU A 255 -34.13 76.55 -7.13
CA GLU A 255 -35.54 76.88 -6.93
C GLU A 255 -35.74 77.85 -5.76
N LYS A 256 -35.03 77.64 -4.64
CA LYS A 256 -35.03 78.57 -3.50
C LYS A 256 -34.36 79.90 -3.82
N MET A 257 -33.25 79.88 -4.55
CA MET A 257 -32.54 81.10 -4.96
C MET A 257 -33.37 81.93 -5.95
N ASN A 258 -34.01 81.28 -6.93
CA ASN A 258 -34.92 81.95 -7.85
C ASN A 258 -36.16 82.51 -7.12
N HIS A 259 -36.72 81.76 -6.17
CA HIS A 259 -37.84 82.25 -5.37
C HIS A 259 -37.44 83.42 -4.46
N GLN A 260 -36.25 83.40 -3.88
CA GLN A 260 -35.69 84.53 -3.12
C GLN A 260 -35.46 85.77 -4.01
N MET A 261 -34.99 85.58 -5.23
CA MET A 261 -34.80 86.67 -6.21
C MET A 261 -36.16 87.27 -6.62
N LEU A 262 -37.16 86.45 -6.90
CA LEU A 262 -38.53 86.90 -7.19
C LEU A 262 -39.18 87.61 -5.99
N LEU A 263 -39.01 87.09 -4.76
CA LEU A 263 -39.52 87.73 -3.55
C LEU A 263 -38.86 89.10 -3.32
N THR A 264 -37.56 89.21 -3.61
CA THR A 264 -36.81 90.47 -3.49
C THR A 264 -37.28 91.49 -4.52
N LEU A 265 -37.55 91.06 -5.76
CA LEU A 265 -38.13 91.92 -6.80
C LEU A 265 -39.54 92.38 -6.44
N VAL A 266 -40.40 91.47 -5.97
CA VAL A 266 -41.78 91.82 -5.55
C VAL A 266 -41.77 92.78 -4.36
N ASN A 267 -40.93 92.55 -3.35
CA ASN A 267 -40.81 93.48 -2.21
C ASN A 267 -40.29 94.85 -2.62
N LYS A 268 -39.31 94.91 -3.55
CA LYS A 268 -38.85 96.20 -4.11
C LYS A 268 -39.98 96.92 -4.83
N ILE A 269 -40.71 96.25 -5.73
CA ILE A 269 -41.86 96.84 -6.45
C ILE A 269 -42.92 97.34 -5.47
N ASN A 270 -43.24 96.57 -4.44
CA ASN A 270 -44.27 96.95 -3.46
C ASN A 270 -43.84 98.15 -2.59
N ASN A 271 -42.54 98.27 -2.26
CA ASN A 271 -41.99 99.44 -1.59
C ASN A 271 -42.08 100.70 -2.48
N PHE A 272 -41.75 100.60 -3.78
CA PHE A 272 -41.86 101.72 -4.71
C PHE A 272 -43.31 102.14 -4.97
N GLN A 273 -44.24 101.18 -5.05
CA GLN A 273 -45.66 101.48 -5.21
C GLN A 273 -46.28 102.12 -3.95
N ASN A 274 -45.77 101.79 -2.76
CA ASN A 274 -46.12 102.49 -1.52
C ASN A 274 -45.53 103.90 -1.44
N ILE A 275 -44.32 104.13 -1.96
CA ILE A 275 -43.72 105.46 -2.08
C ILE A 275 -44.56 106.32 -3.04
N GLN A 276 -44.94 105.77 -4.20
CA GLN A 276 -45.79 106.44 -5.19
C GLN A 276 -47.20 106.78 -4.64
N LYS A 277 -47.79 105.91 -3.81
CA LYS A 277 -49.06 106.22 -3.11
C LYS A 277 -48.91 107.26 -1.99
N MET A 278 -47.76 107.32 -1.31
CA MET A 278 -47.48 108.38 -0.33
C MET A 278 -47.31 109.75 -1.01
N GLU A 279 -46.73 109.76 -2.21
CA GLU A 279 -46.52 110.97 -3.03
C GLU A 279 -47.84 111.51 -3.61
N GLU A 280 -48.76 110.65 -4.05
CA GLU A 280 -50.09 111.08 -4.55
C GLU A 280 -51.05 111.62 -3.46
N THR A 281 -50.77 111.40 -2.16
CA THR A 281 -51.65 111.86 -1.06
C THR A 281 -51.18 113.18 -0.44
N SER A 282 -50.11 113.78 -0.95
CA SER A 282 -49.44 114.94 -0.38
C SER A 282 -49.15 115.99 -1.47
N TRP A 283 -50.09 116.93 -1.63
CA TRP A 283 -50.02 118.25 -2.31
C TRP A 283 -50.73 118.41 -3.67
N ASN A 284 -51.89 119.08 -3.57
CA ASN A 284 -52.49 119.93 -4.60
C ASN A 284 -51.64 121.20 -4.82
N PHE A 285 -51.72 121.72 -6.04
CA PHE A 285 -51.39 123.07 -6.55
C PHE A 285 -50.16 123.15 -7.47
N ASP A 286 -50.38 123.87 -8.56
CA ASP A 286 -49.73 123.80 -9.88
C ASP A 286 -48.34 124.43 -9.97
N ASP A 287 -47.66 124.02 -11.05
CA ASP A 287 -46.56 124.66 -11.79
C ASP A 287 -45.11 124.55 -11.26
N GLY A 288 -44.35 123.70 -11.97
CA GLY A 288 -42.96 124.00 -12.34
C GLY A 288 -41.93 122.88 -12.14
N ASP A 289 -41.67 122.12 -13.21
CA ASP A 289 -40.43 121.39 -13.55
C ASP A 289 -39.58 120.77 -12.42
N ASP A 290 -39.63 119.43 -12.32
CA ASP A 290 -38.46 118.58 -12.09
C ASP A 290 -38.71 117.20 -12.75
N ASP A 291 -37.82 116.85 -13.67
CA ASP A 291 -37.81 115.62 -14.45
C ASP A 291 -37.51 114.41 -13.54
N VAL A 292 -38.44 113.46 -13.46
CA VAL A 292 -38.17 112.15 -12.85
C VAL A 292 -37.11 111.42 -13.70
N ASP A 293 -35.91 111.29 -13.14
CA ASP A 293 -34.76 110.63 -13.73
C ASP A 293 -34.95 109.10 -13.84
N TRP A 294 -35.34 108.64 -15.03
CA TRP A 294 -35.49 107.22 -15.36
C TRP A 294 -34.16 106.49 -15.65
N SER A 295 -33.00 107.16 -15.54
CA SER A 295 -31.72 106.59 -15.95
C SER A 295 -30.96 105.81 -14.86
N GLN A 296 -31.43 105.82 -13.61
CA GLN A 296 -30.78 105.04 -12.53
C GLN A 296 -31.14 103.54 -12.52
N TRP A 297 -32.00 103.09 -13.44
CA TRP A 297 -32.51 101.71 -13.50
C TRP A 297 -31.68 100.75 -14.38
N ILE A 298 -30.68 101.23 -15.13
CA ILE A 298 -30.04 100.43 -16.19
C ILE A 298 -28.55 100.10 -15.97
N ASP A 299 -27.77 100.83 -15.16
CA ASP A 299 -26.29 100.77 -15.28
C ASP A 299 -25.46 100.32 -14.06
N ASN A 300 -26.01 99.59 -13.09
CA ASN A 300 -25.22 99.23 -11.89
C ASN A 300 -24.88 97.75 -11.66
N ASP A 301 -25.03 96.85 -12.64
CA ASP A 301 -24.63 95.44 -12.41
C ASP A 301 -24.05 94.66 -13.61
N LEU A 302 -23.49 95.32 -14.63
CA LEU A 302 -22.64 94.64 -15.63
C LEU A 302 -21.35 95.44 -15.91
N SER A 303 -20.24 95.04 -15.30
CA SER A 303 -18.90 95.46 -15.75
C SER A 303 -18.46 94.55 -16.90
N ASP A 304 -18.82 94.90 -18.12
CA ASP A 304 -18.23 94.32 -19.33
C ASP A 304 -17.03 95.16 -19.74
N ASP A 305 -15.84 94.76 -19.30
CA ASP A 305 -14.58 95.30 -19.84
C ASP A 305 -13.49 94.22 -19.80
N VAL A 306 -13.54 93.27 -20.75
CA VAL A 306 -12.38 92.78 -21.53
C VAL A 306 -12.92 92.22 -22.85
N ASN A 307 -12.68 92.96 -23.94
CA ASN A 307 -12.84 92.48 -25.32
C ASN A 307 -11.94 91.25 -25.55
N GLU A 308 -12.54 90.07 -25.57
CA GLU A 308 -12.00 88.84 -26.15
C GLU A 308 -12.44 88.82 -27.62
N LEU A 309 -11.60 89.35 -28.51
CA LEU A 309 -11.78 89.26 -29.96
C LEU A 309 -10.63 88.46 -30.56
N ASP A 310 -10.58 87.18 -30.20
CA ASP A 310 -9.88 86.13 -30.94
C ASP A 310 -10.95 85.14 -31.42
N ASP A 311 -11.42 85.33 -32.65
CA ASP A 311 -12.20 84.32 -33.37
C ASP A 311 -11.25 83.15 -33.71
N PRO A 312 -11.53 81.89 -33.30
CA PRO A 312 -10.72 80.77 -33.71
C PRO A 312 -11.04 80.42 -35.17
N ASP A 313 -10.08 80.70 -36.05
CA ASP A 313 -10.05 80.23 -37.44
C ASP A 313 -10.38 78.73 -37.52
N PHE A 314 -11.46 78.41 -38.26
CA PHE A 314 -11.80 77.05 -38.63
C PHE A 314 -10.79 76.55 -39.68
N ILE A 315 -9.70 75.96 -39.20
CA ILE A 315 -8.70 75.29 -40.03
C ILE A 315 -9.33 74.02 -40.62
N ILE A 316 -9.52 74.00 -41.93
CA ILE A 316 -9.78 72.77 -42.71
C ILE A 316 -8.45 72.03 -42.85
N PRO A 317 -8.32 70.78 -42.34
CA PRO A 317 -7.15 69.99 -42.62
C PRO A 317 -7.18 69.48 -44.06
N GLU A 318 -6.12 69.83 -44.77
CA GLU A 318 -5.65 69.32 -46.04
C GLU A 318 -5.65 67.78 -46.08
N GLU A 319 -6.51 67.18 -46.92
CA GLU A 319 -6.38 65.80 -47.38
C GLU A 319 -5.75 65.79 -48.78
N VAL A 320 -4.44 65.57 -48.81
CA VAL A 320 -3.71 65.14 -50.00
C VAL A 320 -3.65 63.62 -49.98
N ALA A 321 -4.28 63.02 -51.01
CA ALA A 321 -3.99 61.72 -51.64
C ALA A 321 -4.19 60.47 -50.73
N GLU A 322 -4.90 59.41 -51.07
CA GLU A 322 -5.24 58.74 -52.32
C GLU A 322 -6.48 57.88 -51.99
N ASN A 323 -7.51 57.82 -52.85
CA ASN A 323 -8.06 56.57 -53.41
C ASN A 323 -9.34 56.83 -54.26
N SER A 324 -9.14 56.74 -55.57
CA SER A 324 -10.07 56.34 -56.66
C SER A 324 -11.59 56.18 -56.39
N ILE A 325 -12.34 57.21 -56.82
CA ILE A 325 -13.38 57.20 -57.87
C ILE A 325 -14.31 55.96 -57.94
N SER A 326 -15.58 56.15 -57.56
CA SER A 326 -16.72 55.81 -58.44
C SER A 326 -17.97 56.61 -58.05
N ILE A 327 -18.25 57.67 -58.81
CA ILE A 327 -19.48 58.45 -58.77
C ILE A 327 -20.37 57.99 -59.92
N SER A 328 -21.66 57.78 -59.66
CA SER A 328 -22.71 57.99 -60.65
C SER A 328 -23.89 58.73 -60.00
N PRO A 329 -24.37 59.85 -60.57
CA PRO A 329 -25.23 60.81 -59.89
C PRO A 329 -26.72 60.64 -60.29
N SER A 330 -27.63 61.23 -59.51
CA SER A 330 -28.56 62.29 -59.99
C SER A 330 -29.81 62.48 -59.11
N THR A 331 -29.92 63.72 -58.60
CA THR A 331 -31.14 64.56 -58.44
C THR A 331 -32.36 64.02 -57.69
N LYS A 332 -32.52 64.44 -56.41
CA LYS A 332 -33.82 64.54 -55.73
C LYS A 332 -34.49 65.89 -56.09
N LYS A 333 -35.58 65.84 -56.85
CA LYS A 333 -36.45 66.99 -57.15
C LYS A 333 -37.37 67.29 -55.97
N TYR A 334 -37.42 68.55 -55.56
CA TYR A 334 -38.44 69.11 -54.67
C TYR A 334 -39.69 69.45 -55.50
N ASN A 335 -40.87 69.04 -55.04
CA ASN A 335 -42.15 69.45 -55.64
C ASN A 335 -42.99 70.15 -54.58
N LEU A 336 -43.04 71.48 -54.66
CA LEU A 336 -43.96 72.33 -53.91
C LEU A 336 -45.30 72.40 -54.65
N ARG A 337 -46.36 72.28 -53.86
CA ARG A 337 -47.79 72.12 -54.16
C ARG A 337 -48.43 73.35 -54.83
N PHE A 338 -49.46 73.20 -55.67
CA PHE A 338 -50.84 73.73 -55.43
C PHE A 338 -51.91 73.41 -56.53
N ARG A 339 -52.97 72.70 -56.10
CA ARG A 339 -54.42 73.06 -56.06
C ARG A 339 -55.30 73.24 -57.33
N ASN A 340 -56.42 72.48 -57.29
CA ASN A 340 -57.81 72.71 -57.75
C ASN A 340 -58.23 72.57 -59.23
N ARG A 341 -59.15 71.64 -59.52
CA ARG A 341 -60.64 71.80 -59.64
C ARG A 341 -61.24 70.46 -60.12
N LEU A 342 -62.18 69.87 -59.38
CA LEU A 342 -63.64 69.94 -59.60
C LEU A 342 -64.08 69.53 -61.01
N TYR A 343 -64.56 68.29 -61.13
CA TYR A 343 -65.93 67.96 -61.52
C TYR A 343 -66.40 66.75 -60.72
#